data_AF-A0A5B6YYD0-F1
#
_entry.id   AF-A0A5B6YYD0-F1
#
_cell.length_a   1.000
_cell.length_b   1.000
_cell.length_c   1.000
_cell.angle_alpha   90.00
_cell.angle_beta   90.00
_cell.angle_gamma   90.00
#
_symmetry.space_group_name_H-M   'P 1'
#
loop_
_entity.id
_entity.type
_entity.pdbx_description
1 polymer ?
#
loop_
_entity_poly.entity_id
_entity_poly.type
_entity_poly.pdbx_seq_one_letter_code
_entity_poly.pdbx_strand_id
1 'polypeptide(L)'
;MAFSPKLLGVIVATFGILSFLCGIVAENKKPLAGKPIEGKGVVICKYQSDPTVLLGYLSAAFLVVSSAVGYFSVFYPYKGKSIPQAALFRNCTFAAFFNVALITTVFAAGLLLWTTITEHLHLIHNVHHNLDTDCPTAKTGVFGGGAFVSLDSSLFWLLSLMLVFNAREDYFEEAEKGDYSQVVSID
;
A
#
# COMPACT_ATOMS: atom_id res chain seq x y z
N MET A 1 -11.25 -23.49 1.76
CA MET A 1 -11.78 -22.66 0.66
C MET A 1 -10.61 -22.31 -0.26
N ALA A 2 -10.66 -22.69 -1.53
CA ALA A 2 -9.61 -22.32 -2.47
C ALA A 2 -9.80 -20.85 -2.88
N PHE A 3 -8.80 -20.00 -2.65
CA PHE A 3 -8.86 -18.62 -3.10
C PHE A 3 -8.78 -18.58 -4.63
N SER A 4 -9.67 -17.80 -5.26
CA SER A 4 -9.62 -17.56 -6.71
C SER A 4 -8.75 -16.32 -6.99
N PRO A 5 -8.04 -16.27 -8.12
CA PRO A 5 -7.21 -15.11 -8.47
C PRO A 5 -8.07 -13.85 -8.64
N LYS A 6 -9.30 -14.02 -9.15
CA LYS A 6 -10.28 -12.94 -9.26
C LYS A 6 -10.69 -12.38 -7.89
N LEU A 7 -10.91 -13.26 -6.90
CA LEU A 7 -11.25 -12.85 -5.54
C LEU A 7 -10.09 -12.06 -4.90
N LEU A 8 -8.86 -12.55 -5.02
CA LEU A 8 -7.69 -11.86 -4.48
C LEU A 8 -7.46 -10.52 -5.17
N GLY A 9 -7.65 -10.42 -6.49
CA GLY A 9 -7.62 -9.15 -7.21
C GLY A 9 -8.68 -8.15 -6.72
N VAL A 10 -9.92 -8.61 -6.49
CA VAL A 10 -10.98 -7.74 -5.94
C VAL A 10 -10.63 -7.26 -4.53
N ILE A 11 -10.04 -8.12 -3.69
CA ILE A 11 -9.57 -7.74 -2.36
C ILE A 11 -8.49 -6.65 -2.46
N VAL A 12 -7.45 -6.86 -3.27
CA VAL A 12 -6.37 -5.86 -3.47
C VAL A 12 -6.94 -4.53 -3.98
N ALA A 13 -7.85 -4.56 -4.96
CA ALA A 13 -8.45 -3.34 -5.52
C ALA A 13 -9.30 -2.60 -4.47
N THR A 14 -10.15 -3.31 -3.72
CA THR A 14 -11.03 -2.69 -2.71
C THR A 14 -10.23 -2.08 -1.56
N PHE A 15 -9.24 -2.79 -1.02
CA PHE A 15 -8.37 -2.26 0.02
C PHE A 15 -7.48 -1.12 -0.48
N GLY A 16 -6.97 -1.17 -1.71
CA GLY A 16 -6.23 -0.08 -2.34
C GLY A 16 -7.05 1.20 -2.48
N ILE A 17 -8.31 1.09 -2.95
CA ILE A 17 -9.23 2.23 -3.06
C ILE A 17 -9.58 2.79 -1.67
N LEU A 18 -9.84 1.93 -0.68
CA LEU A 18 -10.09 2.37 0.70
C LEU A 18 -8.89 3.11 1.31
N SER A 19 -7.67 2.61 1.07
CA SER A 19 -6.43 3.27 1.47
C SER A 19 -6.33 4.68 0.89
N PHE A 20 -6.56 4.81 -0.42
CA PHE A 20 -6.56 6.09 -1.13
C PHE A 20 -7.60 7.07 -0.58
N LEU A 21 -8.86 6.63 -0.45
CA LEU A 21 -9.94 7.48 0.05
C LEU A 21 -9.66 7.96 1.48
N CYS A 22 -9.19 7.08 2.36
CA CYS A 22 -8.84 7.46 3.73
C CYS A 22 -7.72 8.51 3.76
N GLY A 23 -6.69 8.35 2.91
CA GLY A 23 -5.59 9.31 2.81
C GLY A 23 -6.01 10.68 2.27
N ILE A 24 -6.88 10.72 1.25
CA ILE A 24 -7.42 11.98 0.70
C ILE A 24 -8.36 12.67 1.68
N VAL A 25 -9.20 11.92 2.40
CA VAL A 25 -10.06 12.49 3.44
C VAL A 25 -9.23 13.02 4.61
N ALA A 26 -8.16 12.31 5.00
CA ALA A 26 -7.22 12.78 6.02
C ALA A 26 -6.57 14.11 5.62
N GLU A 27 -6.14 14.26 4.37
CA GLU A 27 -5.59 15.52 3.85
C GLU A 27 -6.62 16.65 3.88
N ASN A 28 -7.84 16.42 3.38
CA ASN A 28 -8.89 17.46 3.31
C ASN A 28 -9.43 17.89 4.69
N LYS A 29 -9.41 16.99 5.68
CA LYS A 29 -9.89 17.27 7.03
C LYS A 29 -8.82 17.89 7.94
N LYS A 30 -7.59 18.02 7.45
CA LYS A 30 -6.48 18.57 8.24
C LYS A 30 -6.60 20.10 8.37
N PRO A 31 -6.56 20.68 9.58
CA PRO A 31 -6.51 22.13 9.74
C PRO A 31 -5.16 22.70 9.30
N LEU A 32 -5.19 23.94 8.80
CA LEU A 32 -4.02 24.65 8.30
C LEU A 32 -3.00 24.97 9.40
N ALA A 33 -3.46 25.24 10.62
CA ALA A 33 -2.62 25.50 11.80
C ALA A 33 -3.39 25.24 13.10
N GLY A 34 -2.66 24.89 14.17
CA GLY A 34 -3.21 24.87 15.52
C GLY A 34 -3.48 26.30 16.02
N LYS A 35 -4.43 26.48 16.95
CA LYS A 35 -4.63 27.79 17.59
C LYS A 35 -3.69 27.91 18.80
N PRO A 36 -2.78 28.89 18.83
CA PRO A 36 -1.98 29.15 20.02
C PRO A 36 -2.87 29.75 21.11
N ILE A 37 -2.81 29.20 22.32
CA ILE A 37 -3.41 29.78 23.51
C ILE A 37 -2.26 30.16 24.43
N GLU A 38 -2.05 31.47 24.60
CA GLU A 38 -1.03 32.01 25.50
C GLU A 38 -1.45 31.81 26.96
N GLY A 39 -0.63 31.09 27.72
CA GLY A 39 -0.70 30.96 29.17
C GLY A 39 0.42 31.76 29.87
N LYS A 40 0.46 31.74 31.21
CA LYS A 40 1.54 32.40 31.97
C LYS A 40 2.89 31.70 31.71
N GLY A 41 3.66 32.20 30.73
CA GLY A 41 5.01 31.73 30.41
C GLY A 41 5.07 30.44 29.56
N VAL A 42 3.93 30.00 29.02
CA VAL A 42 3.83 28.82 28.13
C VAL A 42 2.80 29.08 27.03
N VAL A 43 3.04 28.57 25.82
CA VAL A 43 2.05 28.53 24.74
C VAL A 43 1.52 27.12 24.65
N ILE A 44 0.19 26.97 24.77
CA ILE A 44 -0.49 25.69 24.60
C ILE A 44 -1.10 25.68 23.21
N CYS A 45 -0.63 24.79 22.35
CA CYS A 45 -1.19 24.58 21.03
C CYS A 45 -2.46 23.75 21.15
N LYS A 46 -3.62 24.36 20.93
CA LYS A 46 -4.89 23.63 20.86
C LYS A 46 -5.14 23.18 19.43
N TYR A 47 -4.86 21.91 19.18
CA TYR A 47 -5.24 21.22 17.96
C TYR A 47 -6.71 20.80 18.08
N GLN A 48 -7.49 21.01 17.03
CA GLN A 48 -8.89 20.57 17.01
C GLN A 48 -8.90 19.03 16.98
N SER A 49 -9.98 18.38 17.44
CA SER A 49 -10.08 16.92 17.36
C SER A 49 -10.16 16.49 15.91
N ASP A 50 -8.99 16.25 15.32
CA ASP A 50 -8.86 15.92 13.91
C ASP A 50 -8.83 14.40 13.74
N PRO A 51 -9.75 13.80 12.96
CA PRO A 51 -9.73 12.37 12.67
C PRO A 51 -8.54 11.98 11.77
N THR A 52 -7.70 12.94 11.38
CA THR A 52 -6.54 12.79 10.48
C THR A 52 -5.58 11.69 10.93
N VAL A 53 -5.27 11.61 12.22
CA VAL A 53 -4.38 10.56 12.76
C VAL A 53 -5.00 9.17 12.60
N LEU A 54 -6.29 9.03 12.95
CA LEU A 54 -7.02 7.77 12.81
C LEU A 54 -7.13 7.35 11.34
N LEU A 55 -7.51 8.29 10.46
CA LEU A 55 -7.64 8.04 9.03
C LEU A 55 -6.30 7.71 8.37
N GLY A 56 -5.21 8.32 8.83
CA GLY A 56 -3.87 8.02 8.35
C GLY A 56 -3.40 6.63 8.77
N TYR A 57 -3.61 6.21 10.02
CA TYR A 57 -3.33 4.84 10.44
C TYR A 57 -4.21 3.83 9.71
N LEU A 58 -5.49 4.15 9.50
CA LEU A 58 -6.42 3.30 8.75
C LEU A 58 -5.98 3.15 7.29
N SER A 59 -5.56 4.24 6.65
CA SER A 59 -5.00 4.23 5.28
C SER A 59 -3.76 3.34 5.20
N ALA A 60 -2.80 3.52 6.12
CA ALA A 60 -1.60 2.67 6.19
C ALA A 60 -1.94 1.18 6.42
N ALA A 61 -2.92 0.88 7.28
CA ALA A 61 -3.37 -0.48 7.54
C ALA A 61 -3.97 -1.13 6.27
N PHE A 62 -4.83 -0.41 5.55
CA PHE A 62 -5.40 -0.91 4.30
C PHE A 62 -4.35 -1.11 3.20
N LEU A 63 -3.34 -0.23 3.11
CA LEU A 63 -2.20 -0.43 2.23
C LEU A 63 -1.44 -1.72 2.58
N VAL A 64 -1.14 -1.95 3.86
CA VAL A 64 -0.44 -3.15 4.32
C VAL A 64 -1.24 -4.41 3.98
N VAL A 65 -2.56 -4.41 4.22
CA VAL A 65 -3.43 -5.53 3.86
C VAL A 65 -3.43 -5.76 2.36
N SER A 66 -3.59 -4.71 1.56
CA SER A 66 -3.57 -4.77 0.09
C SER A 66 -2.26 -5.37 -0.43
N SER A 67 -1.11 -4.90 0.06
CA SER A 67 0.20 -5.38 -0.38
C SER A 67 0.50 -6.80 0.12
N ALA A 68 0.08 -7.17 1.32
CA ALA A 68 0.22 -8.53 1.83
C ALA A 68 -0.61 -9.53 1.00
N VAL A 69 -1.86 -9.17 0.66
CA VAL A 69 -2.71 -9.99 -0.21
C VAL A 69 -2.14 -10.03 -1.63
N GLY A 70 -1.65 -8.91 -2.15
CA GLY A 70 -0.98 -8.82 -3.46
C GLY A 70 0.23 -9.76 -3.53
N TYR A 71 1.14 -9.68 -2.55
CA TYR A 71 2.28 -10.57 -2.45
C TYR A 71 1.87 -12.04 -2.33
N PHE A 72 0.91 -12.36 -1.47
CA PHE A 72 0.41 -13.73 -1.30
C PHE A 72 -0.20 -14.27 -2.59
N SER A 73 -0.95 -13.44 -3.32
CA SER A 73 -1.65 -13.83 -4.54
C SER A 73 -0.72 -14.24 -5.68
N VAL A 74 0.52 -13.73 -5.70
CA VAL A 74 1.58 -14.09 -6.66
C VAL A 74 2.08 -15.52 -6.42
N PHE A 75 2.34 -15.87 -5.15
CA PHE A 75 2.95 -17.15 -4.80
C PHE A 75 1.93 -18.25 -4.45
N TYR A 76 0.64 -17.92 -4.38
CA TYR A 76 -0.37 -18.90 -4.00
C TYR A 76 -0.52 -20.04 -5.04
N PRO A 77 -0.55 -21.31 -4.62
CA PRO A 77 -0.82 -22.43 -5.49
C PRO A 77 -2.32 -22.50 -5.83
N TYR A 78 -2.72 -21.92 -6.95
CA TYR A 78 -4.08 -22.11 -7.47
C TYR A 78 -4.25 -23.53 -8.03
N LYS A 79 -5.36 -24.18 -7.69
CA LYS A 79 -5.70 -25.55 -8.14
C LYS A 79 -4.61 -26.60 -7.83
N GLY A 80 -3.82 -26.41 -6.77
CA GLY A 80 -2.78 -27.36 -6.34
C GLY A 80 -1.51 -27.38 -7.19
N LYS A 81 -1.41 -26.56 -8.24
CA LYS A 81 -0.19 -26.43 -9.06
C LYS A 81 0.49 -25.08 -8.78
N SER A 82 1.68 -25.10 -8.18
CA SER A 82 2.55 -23.92 -8.01
C SER A 82 3.53 -23.79 -9.18
N ILE A 83 3.83 -22.57 -9.60
CA ILE A 83 4.88 -22.29 -10.59
C ILE A 83 6.21 -22.15 -9.84
N PRO A 84 7.31 -22.73 -10.34
CA PRO A 84 8.63 -22.48 -9.75
C PRO A 84 8.99 -21.00 -9.85
N GLN A 85 9.41 -20.40 -8.72
CA GLN A 85 9.76 -18.97 -8.64
C GLN A 85 10.85 -18.58 -9.66
N ALA A 86 11.78 -19.49 -9.95
CA ALA A 86 12.82 -19.29 -10.96
C ALA A 86 12.27 -19.08 -12.38
N ALA A 87 11.14 -19.69 -12.73
CA ALA A 87 10.50 -19.48 -14.04
C ALA A 87 9.77 -18.12 -14.10
N LEU A 88 9.14 -17.72 -12.99
CA LEU A 88 8.47 -16.42 -12.88
C LEU A 88 9.44 -15.25 -13.01
N PHE A 89 10.54 -15.27 -12.25
CA PHE A 89 11.54 -14.18 -12.25
C PHE A 89 12.47 -14.19 -13.47
N ARG A 90 12.41 -15.22 -14.33
CA ARG A 90 13.13 -15.21 -15.62
C ARG A 90 12.57 -14.15 -16.57
N ASN A 91 11.29 -13.80 -16.44
CA ASN A 91 10.69 -12.73 -17.21
C ASN A 91 11.01 -11.36 -16.58
N CYS A 92 11.86 -10.58 -17.27
CA CYS A 92 12.28 -9.25 -16.84
C CYS A 92 11.09 -8.31 -16.57
N THR A 93 10.01 -8.42 -17.36
CA THR A 93 8.82 -7.58 -17.20
C THR A 93 8.11 -7.86 -15.88
N PHE A 94 7.88 -9.13 -15.55
CA PHE A 94 7.26 -9.49 -14.27
C PHE A 94 8.12 -9.07 -13.08
N ALA A 95 9.44 -9.35 -13.15
CA ALA A 95 10.37 -8.94 -12.10
C ALA A 95 10.38 -7.42 -11.89
N ALA A 96 10.32 -6.62 -12.96
CA ALA A 96 10.26 -5.17 -12.86
C ALA A 96 8.98 -4.70 -12.15
N PHE A 97 7.81 -5.17 -12.56
CA PHE A 97 6.53 -4.78 -11.93
C PHE A 97 6.46 -5.18 -10.45
N PHE A 98 6.96 -6.38 -10.12
CA PHE A 98 6.99 -6.85 -8.74
C PHE A 98 7.90 -5.98 -7.85
N ASN A 99 9.09 -5.61 -8.32
CA ASN A 99 9.99 -4.74 -7.56
C ASN A 99 9.43 -3.32 -7.42
N VAL A 100 8.83 -2.78 -8.49
CA VAL A 100 8.17 -1.47 -8.43
C VAL A 100 7.01 -1.49 -7.43
N ALA A 101 6.20 -2.55 -7.39
CA ALA A 101 5.12 -2.71 -6.41
C ALA A 101 5.65 -2.68 -4.97
N LEU A 102 6.77 -3.37 -4.69
CA LEU A 102 7.40 -3.38 -3.36
C LEU A 102 7.95 -2.00 -2.97
N ILE A 103 8.72 -1.36 -3.87
CA ILE A 103 9.33 -0.05 -3.60
C ILE A 103 8.25 1.00 -3.37
N THR A 104 7.21 1.02 -4.22
CA THR A 104 6.08 1.95 -4.08
C THR A 104 5.27 1.68 -2.82
N THR A 105 5.09 0.42 -2.41
CA THR A 105 4.41 0.09 -1.13
C THR A 105 5.17 0.69 0.03
N VAL A 106 6.48 0.44 0.11
CA VAL A 106 7.34 0.94 1.20
C VAL A 106 7.36 2.46 1.21
N PHE A 107 7.45 3.09 0.04
CA PHE A 107 7.46 4.54 -0.08
C PHE A 107 6.12 5.16 0.37
N ALA A 108 4.99 4.61 -0.08
CA ALA A 108 3.66 5.04 0.36
C ALA A 108 3.47 4.87 1.87
N ALA A 109 3.86 3.73 2.42
CA ALA A 109 3.81 3.48 3.85
C ALA A 109 4.69 4.46 4.63
N GLY A 110 5.90 4.75 4.13
CA GLY A 110 6.79 5.74 4.72
C GLY A 110 6.16 7.14 4.77
N LEU A 111 5.56 7.60 3.67
CA LEU A 111 4.89 8.91 3.63
C LEU A 111 3.70 8.98 4.59
N LEU A 112 2.82 7.97 4.58
CA LEU A 112 1.63 7.93 5.44
C LEU A 112 1.99 7.79 6.92
N LEU A 113 2.95 6.92 7.27
CA LEU A 113 3.38 6.72 8.65
C LEU A 113 4.17 7.92 9.17
N TRP A 114 5.01 8.54 8.35
CA TRP A 114 5.75 9.72 8.75
C TRP A 114 4.81 10.88 9.13
N THR A 115 3.83 11.19 8.27
CA THR A 115 2.89 12.29 8.54
C THR A 115 1.96 12.00 9.72
N THR A 116 1.51 10.75 9.88
CA THR A 116 0.68 10.36 11.04
C THR A 116 1.45 10.43 12.34
N ILE A 117 2.69 9.93 12.39
CA ILE A 117 3.52 9.95 13.59
C ILE A 117 3.87 11.39 13.97
N THR A 118 4.24 12.23 12.99
CA THR A 118 4.54 13.65 13.25
C THR A 118 3.32 14.41 13.78
N GLU A 119 2.14 14.20 13.18
CA GLU A 119 0.90 14.79 13.69
C GLU A 119 0.57 14.28 15.10
N HIS A 120 0.70 12.98 15.34
CA HIS A 120 0.48 12.38 16.66
C HIS A 120 1.46 12.94 17.71
N LEU A 121 2.71 13.16 17.32
CA LEU A 121 3.74 13.72 18.20
C LEU A 121 3.46 15.18 18.54
N HIS A 122 2.97 15.99 17.58
CA HIS A 122 2.53 17.36 17.84
C HIS A 122 1.31 17.43 18.77
N LEU A 123 0.39 16.47 18.68
CA LEU A 123 -0.75 16.38 19.60
C LEU A 123 -0.32 16.06 21.04
N ILE A 124 0.69 15.20 21.22
CA ILE A 124 1.21 14.83 22.54
C ILE A 124 2.09 15.95 23.13
N HIS A 125 2.93 16.57 22.30
CA HIS A 125 3.83 17.66 22.71
C HIS A 125 3.21 19.03 22.41
N ASN A 126 2.08 19.32 23.04
CA ASN A 126 1.30 20.54 22.80
C ASN A 126 1.68 21.73 23.70
N VAL A 127 2.60 21.55 24.66
CA VAL A 127 3.06 22.62 25.57
C VAL A 127 4.46 23.07 25.15
N HIS A 128 4.58 24.34 24.78
CA HIS A 128 5.86 24.95 24.46
C HIS A 128 6.19 26.05 25.48
N HIS A 129 7.40 26.02 26.03
CA HIS A 129 7.91 27.02 26.98
C HIS A 129 8.41 28.30 26.31
N ASN A 130 8.27 28.40 24.98
CA ASN A 130 8.70 29.56 24.21
C ASN A 130 7.47 30.33 23.69
N LEU A 131 7.44 31.64 23.94
CA LEU A 131 6.31 32.51 23.63
C LEU A 131 6.20 32.83 22.12
N ASP A 132 7.28 32.68 21.36
CA ASP A 132 7.32 32.90 19.91
C ASP A 132 7.05 31.62 19.09
N THR A 133 6.59 30.54 19.72
CA THR A 133 6.41 29.26 19.01
C THR A 133 5.11 29.29 18.21
N ASP A 134 5.22 29.26 16.88
CA ASP A 134 4.09 28.89 16.02
C ASP A 134 3.64 27.45 16.36
N CYS A 135 2.35 27.14 16.18
CA CYS A 135 1.78 25.81 16.39
C CYS A 135 1.71 25.03 15.05
N PRO A 136 2.82 24.43 14.56
CA PRO A 136 2.83 23.76 13.27
C PRO A 136 2.01 22.47 13.33
N THR A 137 1.26 22.21 12.28
CA THR A 137 0.70 20.90 11.99
C THR A 137 1.60 20.17 10.98
N ALA A 138 1.42 18.87 10.75
CA ALA A 138 2.19 18.13 9.75
C ALA A 138 2.12 18.81 8.36
N LYS A 139 3.12 18.60 7.51
CA LYS A 139 3.18 19.31 6.22
C LYS A 139 1.99 18.95 5.32
N THR A 140 1.27 19.95 4.82
CA THR A 140 0.15 19.76 3.88
C THR A 140 0.66 19.19 2.55
N GLY A 141 -0.18 18.41 1.89
CA GLY A 141 0.09 17.73 0.63
C GLY A 141 0.78 16.38 0.76
N VAL A 142 1.40 16.06 1.90
CA VAL A 142 2.13 14.79 2.08
C VAL A 142 1.18 13.62 2.34
N PHE A 143 0.03 13.83 3.01
CA PHE A 143 -1.00 12.78 3.13
C PHE A 143 -1.62 12.47 1.76
N GLY A 144 -1.94 13.51 0.99
CA GLY A 144 -2.42 13.35 -0.38
C GLY A 144 -1.43 12.63 -1.28
N GLY A 145 -0.15 13.00 -1.22
CA GLY A 145 0.92 12.32 -1.96
C GLY A 145 1.06 10.85 -1.57
N GLY A 146 1.09 10.55 -0.27
CA GLY A 146 1.13 9.17 0.22
C GLY A 146 -0.08 8.35 -0.23
N ALA A 147 -1.27 8.96 -0.25
CA ALA A 147 -2.49 8.32 -0.75
C ALA A 147 -2.38 7.96 -2.24
N PHE A 148 -1.89 8.86 -3.08
CA PHE A 148 -1.67 8.59 -4.51
C PHE A 148 -0.66 7.47 -4.74
N VAL A 149 0.49 7.49 -4.04
CA VAL A 149 1.47 6.40 -4.16
C VAL A 149 0.88 5.07 -3.66
N SER A 150 0.01 5.09 -2.65
CA SER A 150 -0.69 3.89 -2.17
C SER A 150 -1.62 3.29 -3.24
N LEU A 151 -2.30 4.14 -4.00
CA LEU A 151 -3.13 3.73 -5.14
C LEU A 151 -2.28 3.12 -6.24
N ASP A 152 -1.20 3.79 -6.65
CA ASP A 152 -0.27 3.29 -7.66
C ASP A 152 0.31 1.93 -7.28
N SER A 153 0.69 1.77 -6.01
CA SER A 153 1.19 0.50 -5.51
C SER A 153 0.15 -0.63 -5.63
N SER A 154 -1.10 -0.35 -5.29
CA SER A 154 -2.19 -1.34 -5.45
C SER A 154 -2.42 -1.73 -6.92
N LEU A 155 -2.28 -0.79 -7.85
CA LEU A 155 -2.35 -1.06 -9.29
C LEU A 155 -1.20 -1.95 -9.76
N PHE A 156 0.03 -1.68 -9.30
CA PHE A 156 1.18 -2.54 -9.62
C PHE A 156 1.04 -3.96 -9.05
N TRP A 157 0.42 -4.12 -7.87
CA TRP A 157 0.06 -5.44 -7.35
C TRP A 157 -0.95 -6.16 -8.23
N LEU A 158 -1.99 -5.46 -8.73
CA LEU A 158 -2.97 -6.03 -9.65
C LEU A 158 -2.35 -6.44 -10.99
N LEU A 159 -1.49 -5.61 -11.56
CA LEU A 159 -0.76 -5.92 -12.79
C LEU A 159 0.15 -7.14 -12.60
N SER A 160 0.85 -7.21 -11.47
CA SER A 160 1.69 -8.37 -11.12
C SER A 160 0.87 -9.65 -11.03
N LEU A 161 -0.31 -9.59 -10.39
CA LEU A 161 -1.23 -10.73 -10.31
C LEU A 161 -1.74 -11.16 -11.69
N MET A 162 -2.10 -10.22 -12.55
CA MET A 162 -2.56 -10.51 -13.92
C MET A 162 -1.46 -11.16 -14.76
N LEU A 163 -0.23 -10.63 -14.71
CA LEU A 163 0.92 -11.17 -15.44
C LEU A 163 1.26 -12.59 -14.98
N VAL A 164 1.24 -12.85 -13.67
CA VAL A 164 1.48 -14.19 -13.10
C VAL A 164 0.42 -15.16 -13.56
N PHE A 165 -0.84 -14.72 -13.62
CA PHE A 165 -1.93 -15.58 -14.03
C PHE A 165 -1.80 -15.98 -15.50
N ASN A 166 -1.51 -15.04 -16.39
CA ASN A 166 -1.28 -15.36 -17.81
C ASN A 166 -0.05 -16.26 -18.00
N ALA A 167 1.08 -15.92 -17.34
CA ALA A 167 2.28 -16.74 -17.41
C ALA A 167 2.08 -18.16 -16.85
N ARG A 168 1.15 -18.33 -15.91
CA ARG A 168 0.77 -19.64 -15.37
C ARG A 168 0.03 -20.48 -16.40
N GLU A 169 -0.93 -19.88 -17.08
CA GLU A 169 -1.72 -20.56 -18.09
C GLU A 169 -0.81 -21.01 -19.24
N ASP A 170 0.06 -20.12 -19.73
CA ASP A 170 1.04 -20.42 -20.78
C ASP A 170 2.00 -21.55 -20.35
N TYR A 171 2.56 -21.47 -19.13
CA TYR A 171 3.51 -22.47 -18.63
C TYR A 171 2.89 -23.87 -18.51
N PHE A 172 1.63 -23.97 -18.06
CA PHE A 172 0.96 -25.27 -17.94
C PHE A 172 0.50 -25.80 -19.30
N GLU A 173 0.10 -24.93 -20.23
CA GLU A 173 -0.23 -25.34 -21.60
C GLU A 173 1.02 -25.89 -22.34
N GLU A 174 2.17 -25.22 -22.19
CA GLU A 174 3.44 -25.70 -22.73
C GLU A 174 3.90 -27.01 -22.07
N ALA A 175 3.76 -27.14 -20.75
CA ALA A 175 4.12 -28.36 -20.04
C ALA A 175 3.28 -29.57 -20.48
N GLU A 176 1.97 -29.39 -20.67
CA GLU A 176 1.10 -30.45 -21.18
C GLU A 176 1.48 -30.83 -22.63
N LYS A 177 1.68 -29.86 -23.53
CA LYS A 177 2.12 -30.14 -24.91
C LYS A 177 3.49 -30.84 -24.98
N GLY A 178 4.43 -30.48 -24.11
CA GLY A 178 5.75 -31.11 -24.04
C GLY A 178 5.69 -32.56 -23.60
N ASP A 179 4.84 -32.88 -22.63
CA ASP A 179 4.59 -34.26 -22.16
C ASP A 179 3.96 -35.11 -23.28
N TYR A 180 2.94 -34.59 -23.97
CA TYR A 180 2.37 -35.25 -25.16
C TYR A 180 3.41 -35.45 -26.27
N SER A 181 4.31 -34.50 -26.50
CA SER A 181 5.35 -34.61 -27.53
C SER A 181 6.40 -35.67 -27.20
N GLN A 182 6.73 -35.85 -25.92
CA GLN A 182 7.62 -36.94 -25.48
C GLN A 182 6.96 -38.31 -25.61
N VAL A 183 5.65 -38.43 -25.39
CA VAL A 183 4.92 -39.69 -25.56
C VAL A 183 4.79 -40.08 -27.05
N VAL A 184 4.65 -39.12 -27.97
CA VAL A 184 4.60 -39.41 -29.42
C VAL A 184 5.97 -39.74 -30.03
N SER A 185 7.08 -39.42 -29.35
CA SER A 185 8.45 -39.66 -29.85
C SER A 185 9.01 -41.06 -29.52
N ILE A 186 8.20 -41.94 -28.91
CA ILE A 186 8.63 -43.26 -28.41
C ILE A 186 8.14 -44.42 -29.32
N ASP A 187 7.40 -44.13 -30.39
CA ASP A 187 7.01 -45.10 -31.43
C ASP A 187 7.90 -44.99 -32.69
#